data_AF-A0A099IAZ4-F1
#
_entry.id   AF-A0A099IAZ4-F1
#
_cell.length_a   1.000
_cell.length_b   1.000
_cell.length_c   1.000
_cell.angle_alpha   90.00
_cell.angle_beta   90.00
_cell.angle_gamma   90.00
#
_symmetry.space_group_name_H-M   'P 1'
#
loop_
_entity.id
_entity.type
_entity.pdbx_description
1 polymer ?
#
loop_
_entity_poly.entity_id
_entity_poly.type
_entity_poly.pdbx_seq_one_letter_code
_entity_poly.pdbx_strand_id
1 'polypeptide(L)' 'MLIFNNYLIQGVEKEESCVNCRYYVQHYTKADKEFIRCFMGHCVNKRMRNVKPSHSCENFEHVKDSD' A
#
# COMPACT_ATOMS: atom_id res chain seq x y z
N MET A 1 -3.18 -25.14 -0.57
CA MET A 1 -2.25 -24.21 -1.24
C MET A 1 -2.86 -22.81 -1.18
N LEU A 2 -2.66 -22.12 -0.07
CA LEU A 2 -3.06 -20.72 0.07
C LEU A 2 -1.78 -19.98 0.43
N ILE A 3 -1.07 -19.55 -0.62
CA ILE A 3 0.03 -18.59 -0.49
C ILE A 3 -0.67 -17.27 -0.18
N PHE A 4 -1.06 -17.09 1.08
CA PHE A 4 -1.42 -15.78 1.59
C PHE A 4 -0.16 -14.94 1.44
N ASN A 5 -0.23 -13.93 0.57
CA ASN A 5 0.80 -12.93 0.30
C ASN A 5 1.06 -12.09 1.57
N ASN A 6 1.62 -12.71 2.60
CA ASN A 6 2.28 -12.07 3.73
C ASN A 6 3.70 -11.61 3.34
N TYR A 7 4.18 -11.96 2.14
CA TYR A 7 5.55 -11.70 1.69
C TYR A 7 5.87 -10.23 1.37
N LEU A 8 4.94 -9.27 1.49
CA LEU A 8 5.24 -7.86 1.19
C LEU A 8 5.05 -6.89 2.37
N ILE A 9 4.74 -7.38 3.58
CA ILE A 9 4.39 -6.49 4.71
C ILE A 9 5.51 -6.37 5.77
N GLN A 10 6.63 -7.09 5.68
CA GLN A 10 7.64 -7.06 6.76
C GLN A 10 9.10 -6.77 6.36
N GLY A 11 9.37 -6.31 5.14
CA GLY A 11 10.77 -6.08 4.73
C GLY A 11 11.05 -4.91 3.79
N VAL A 12 10.05 -4.11 3.44
CA VAL A 12 10.14 -3.16 2.31
C VAL A 12 9.87 -1.72 2.75
N GLU A 13 10.10 -1.37 4.02
CA GLU A 13 9.94 0.03 4.47
C GLU A 13 10.92 1.00 3.79
N LYS A 14 11.94 0.48 3.09
CA LYS A 14 13.00 1.26 2.43
C LYS A 14 12.84 1.42 0.92
N GLU A 15 11.88 0.76 0.27
CA GLU A 15 11.68 0.94 -1.17
C GLU A 15 10.71 2.09 -1.44
N GLU A 16 10.99 2.86 -2.49
CA GLU A 16 10.08 3.86 -3.06
C GLU A 16 8.88 3.16 -3.70
N SER A 17 7.93 2.76 -2.86
CA SER A 17 6.69 2.12 -3.25
C SER A 17 5.52 2.94 -2.70
N CYS A 18 4.46 3.11 -3.47
CA CYS A 18 3.28 3.87 -3.07
C CYS A 18 2.71 3.36 -1.75
N VAL A 19 2.82 2.06 -1.43
CA VAL A 19 2.34 1.53 -0.15
C VAL A 19 3.04 2.18 1.07
N ASN A 20 4.26 2.69 0.87
CA ASN A 20 5.07 3.40 1.86
C ASN A 20 4.93 4.94 1.77
N CYS A 21 4.14 5.43 0.81
CA CYS A 21 3.92 6.85 0.62
C CYS A 21 2.87 7.35 1.62
N ARG A 22 3.12 8.47 2.30
CA ARG A 22 2.15 9.07 3.23
C ARG A 22 0.81 9.44 2.58
N TYR A 23 0.80 9.58 1.26
CA TYR A 23 -0.39 9.94 0.47
C TYR A 23 -1.14 8.74 -0.10
N TYR A 24 -0.71 7.50 0.19
CA TYR A 24 -1.37 6.31 -0.30
C TYR A 24 -2.46 5.83 0.64
N VAL A 25 -3.60 5.49 0.06
CA VAL A 25 -4.75 4.92 0.76
C VAL A 25 -4.98 3.51 0.25
N GLN A 26 -4.72 2.54 1.13
CA GLN A 26 -4.91 1.11 0.88
C GLN A 26 -6.41 0.78 0.77
N HIS A 27 -6.81 0.05 -0.28
CA HIS A 27 -8.16 -0.51 -0.35
C HIS A 27 -8.24 -1.84 0.37
N TYR A 28 -9.41 -2.10 0.95
CA TYR A 28 -9.70 -3.36 1.63
C TYR A 28 -10.96 -3.97 1.03
N THR A 29 -11.01 -5.29 0.99
CA THR A 29 -12.23 -6.04 0.67
C THR A 29 -12.67 -6.83 1.88
N LYS A 30 -13.97 -7.10 1.99
CA LYS A 30 -14.52 -7.91 3.06
C LYS A 30 -14.44 -9.38 2.67
N ALA A 31 -13.76 -10.17 3.49
CA ALA A 31 -13.76 -11.63 3.42
C ALA A 31 -14.26 -12.15 4.77
N ASP A 32 -15.38 -12.88 4.75
CA ASP A 32 -16.10 -13.33 5.95
C ASP A 32 -16.37 -12.19 6.95
N LYS A 33 -15.67 -12.20 8.08
CA LYS A 33 -15.80 -11.24 9.19
C LYS A 33 -14.64 -10.24 9.25
N GLU A 34 -13.71 -10.28 8.29
CA GLU A 34 -12.49 -9.49 8.30
C GLU A 34 -12.37 -8.61 7.05
N PHE A 35 -11.62 -7.52 7.19
CA PHE A 35 -11.21 -6.68 6.05
C PHE A 35 -9.78 -7.04 5.68
N ILE A 36 -9.60 -7.60 4.48
CA ILE A 36 -8.29 -7.97 3.97
C ILE A 36 -7.80 -6.91 2.97
N ARG A 37 -6.49 -6.64 2.99
CA ARG A 37 -5.86 -5.70 2.05
C ARG A 37 -6.03 -6.22 0.63
N CYS A 38 -6.54 -5.37 -0.26
CA CYS A 38 -6.49 -5.63 -1.68
C CYS A 38 -5.08 -5.35 -2.23
N PHE A 39 -4.70 -5.98 -3.34
CA PHE A 39 -3.51 -5.58 -4.08
C PHE A 39 -3.75 -4.30 -4.90
N MET A 40 -4.40 -3.30 -4.29
CA MET A 40 -4.86 -2.07 -4.93
C MET A 40 -5.10 -0.97 -3.88
N GLY A 41 -4.85 0.27 -4.26
CA GLY A 41 -5.19 1.46 -3.48
C GLY A 41 -5.28 2.70 -4.37
N HIS A 42 -5.05 3.87 -3.80
CA HIS A 42 -4.96 5.12 -4.56
C HIS A 42 -4.00 6.10 -3.90
N CYS A 43 -3.35 6.94 -4.71
CA CYS A 43 -2.51 8.05 -4.22
C CYS A 43 -3.33 9.33 -4.26
N VAL A 44 -3.58 9.95 -3.10
CA VAL A 44 -4.40 11.16 -3.01
C VAL A 44 -3.71 12.39 -3.60
N ASN A 45 -2.36 12.42 -3.59
CA ASN A 45 -1.57 13.53 -4.11
C ASN A 45 -1.75 13.69 -5.64
N LYS A 46 -1.68 12.58 -6.39
CA LYS A 46 -1.90 12.58 -7.86
C LYS A 46 -3.34 12.26 -8.28
N ARG A 47 -4.24 11.98 -7.32
CA ARG A 47 -5.63 11.52 -7.57
C ARG A 47 -5.70 10.28 -8.48
N MET A 48 -4.66 9.44 -8.46
CA MET A 48 -4.61 8.19 -9.24
C MET A 48 -5.47 7.14 -8.55
N ARG A 49 -6.51 6.68 -9.23
CA ARG A 49 -7.36 5.57 -8.76
C ARG A 49 -6.72 4.24 -9.17
N ASN A 50 -6.84 3.21 -8.33
CA ASN A 50 -6.44 1.83 -8.61
C ASN A 50 -4.92 1.62 -8.82
N VAL A 51 -4.11 2.18 -7.92
CA VAL A 51 -2.65 2.03 -7.90
C VAL A 51 -2.26 0.68 -7.31
N LYS A 52 -1.35 -0.05 -7.96
CA LYS A 52 -0.76 -1.28 -7.42
C LYS A 52 0.24 -0.93 -6.31
N PRO A 53 0.38 -1.75 -5.24
CA PRO A 53 1.35 -1.50 -4.18
C PRO A 53 2.77 -1.30 -4.69
N SER A 54 3.22 -2.07 -5.69
CA SER A 54 4.57 -1.98 -6.27
C SER A 54 4.85 -0.73 -7.10
N HIS A 55 3.85 0.13 -7.35
CA HIS A 55 4.05 1.35 -8.13
C HIS A 55 4.65 2.44 -7.24
N SER A 56 5.58 3.26 -7.74
CA SER A 56 6.06 4.46 -7.06
C SER A 56 5.32 5.70 -7.59
N CYS A 57 5.39 6.84 -6.90
CA CYS A 57 4.84 8.09 -7.43
C CYS A 57 5.90 9.19 -7.38
N GLU A 58 5.86 10.14 -8.32
CA GLU A 58 6.86 11.21 -8.44
C GLU A 58 6.99 12.09 -7.18
N ASN A 59 5.92 12.20 -6.39
CA ASN A 59 5.86 12.96 -5.15
C ASN A 59 5.87 12.03 -3.93
N PHE A 60 6.63 10.95 -4.02
CA PHE A 60 6.75 9.99 -2.94
C PHE A 60 7.34 10.66 -1.69
N GLU A 61 6.68 10.44 -0.55
CA GLU A 61 7.14 10.92 0.75
C GLU A 61 6.90 9.79 1.74
N HIS A 62 7.97 9.27 2.34
CA HIS A 62 7.87 8.22 3.36
C HIS A 62 6.99 8.71 4.52
N VAL A 63 6.22 7.78 5.10
CA VAL A 63 5.61 8.00 6.41
C VAL A 63 6.76 8.26 7.40
N LYS A 64 6.78 9.42 8.03
CA LYS A 64 7.79 9.72 9.05
C LYS A 64 7.49 8.84 10.26
N ASP A 65 8.49 8.12 10.74
CA ASP A 65 8.44 7.53 12.08
C ASP A 65 8.25 8.69 13.06
N SER A 66 7.19 8.65 13.86
CA SER A 66 7.00 9.61 14.94
C SER A 66 8.01 9.30 16.05
N ASP A 67 8.93 10.24 16.28
CA ASP A 67 9.92 10.22 17.38
C ASP A 67 9.29 10.00 18.77
#